data_AF-A0A800DYK4-F1
#
_entry.id   AF-A0A800DYK4-F1
#
_cell.length_a   1.000
_cell.length_b   1.000
_cell.length_c   1.000
_cell.angle_alpha   90.00
_cell.angle_beta   90.00
_cell.angle_gamma   90.00
#
_symmetry.space_group_name_H-M   'P 1'
#
loop_
_entity.id
_entity.type
_entity.pdbx_description
1 polymer ?
#
loop_
_entity_poly.entity_id
_entity_poly.type
_entity_poly.pdbx_seq_one_letter_code
_entity_poly.pdbx_strand_id
1 'polypeptide(L)'
;MIYDYLKPVSNKAIEKLLLYTDVRFGTSISIHTDEFIPEINKETAIAIIGVHEDRDSVNNQGTGNDFSSIRAELYDLYFGNWHLNIVDLGNM
;
A
#
# COMPACT_ATOMS: atom_id res chain seq x y z
N MET A 1 2.64 13.30 15.72
CA MET A 1 2.48 13.85 14.36
C MET A 1 1.52 12.97 13.57
N ILE A 2 1.10 13.35 12.36
CA ILE A 2 0.10 12.58 11.57
C ILE A 2 0.53 11.13 11.30
N TYR A 3 1.84 10.88 11.20
CA TYR A 3 2.42 9.56 11.02
C TYR A 3 2.14 8.59 12.19
N ASP A 4 1.88 9.11 13.39
CA ASP A 4 1.59 8.28 14.58
C ASP A 4 0.23 7.56 14.47
N TYR A 5 -0.62 7.99 13.53
CA TYR A 5 -1.94 7.39 13.29
C TYR A 5 -1.92 6.36 12.16
N LEU A 6 -0.83 6.28 11.39
CA LEU A 6 -0.70 5.33 10.30
C LEU A 6 -0.26 3.98 10.86
N LYS A 7 -0.90 2.91 10.36
CA LYS A 7 -0.53 1.53 10.62
C LYS A 7 0.13 0.94 9.37
N PRO A 8 1.10 0.03 9.53
CA PRO A 8 1.76 -0.59 8.38
C PRO A 8 0.79 -1.40 7.53
N VAL A 9 1.22 -1.68 6.30
CA VAL A 9 0.57 -2.65 5.43
C VAL A 9 0.72 -4.05 6.03
N SER A 10 -0.34 -4.88 5.94
CA SER A 10 -0.27 -6.26 6.42
C SER A 10 0.82 -7.06 5.71
N ASN A 11 1.57 -7.87 6.47
CA ASN A 11 2.55 -8.82 5.92
C ASN A 11 1.96 -9.74 4.84
N LYS A 12 0.67 -10.08 4.93
CA LYS A 12 -0.05 -10.86 3.91
C LYS A 12 0.04 -10.25 2.51
N ALA A 13 0.09 -8.92 2.39
CA ALA A 13 0.16 -8.24 1.11
C ALA A 13 1.59 -8.14 0.56
N ILE A 14 2.61 -8.17 1.43
CA ILE A 14 4.01 -7.93 1.05
C ILE A 14 4.88 -9.19 1.01
N GLU A 15 4.50 -10.27 1.69
CA GLU A 15 5.26 -11.54 1.72
C GLU A 15 5.55 -12.08 0.31
N LYS A 16 4.56 -11.98 -0.60
CA LYS A 16 4.71 -12.44 -2.00
C LYS A 16 5.75 -11.61 -2.78
N LEU A 17 6.03 -10.38 -2.37
CA LEU A 17 6.99 -9.50 -3.07
C LEU A 17 8.41 -10.06 -3.05
N LEU A 18 8.78 -10.77 -1.98
CA LEU A 18 10.09 -11.39 -1.82
C LEU A 18 10.32 -12.53 -2.83
N LEU A 19 9.27 -13.03 -3.48
CA LEU A 19 9.33 -14.13 -4.43
C LEU A 19 9.48 -13.66 -5.87
N TYR A 20 9.25 -12.37 -6.17
CA TYR A 20 9.36 -11.86 -7.53
C TYR A 20 10.81 -11.64 -7.92
N THR A 21 11.15 -12.10 -9.12
CA THR A 21 12.45 -11.88 -9.77
C THR A 21 12.37 -10.81 -10.86
N ASP A 22 11.16 -10.44 -11.26
CA ASP A 22 10.85 -9.38 -12.20
C ASP A 22 10.38 -8.09 -11.48
N VAL A 23 10.39 -6.98 -12.21
CA VAL A 23 9.99 -5.68 -11.68
C VAL A 23 8.46 -5.59 -11.63
N ARG A 24 7.92 -5.56 -10.42
CA ARG A 24 6.49 -5.45 -10.13
C ARG A 24 6.20 -4.11 -9.46
N PHE A 25 4.95 -3.72 -9.46
CA PHE A 25 4.52 -2.48 -8.84
C PHE A 25 4.93 -2.44 -7.36
N GLY A 26 4.61 -3.49 -6.58
CA GLY A 26 4.92 -3.48 -5.16
C GLY A 26 6.41 -3.59 -4.83
N THR A 27 7.25 -4.11 -5.72
CA THR A 27 8.72 -4.09 -5.55
C THR A 27 9.37 -2.78 -6.01
N SER A 28 8.60 -1.88 -6.65
CA SER A 28 9.08 -0.62 -7.23
C SER A 28 8.65 0.63 -6.45
N ILE A 29 7.94 0.47 -5.33
CA ILE A 29 7.42 1.57 -4.51
C ILE A 29 7.90 1.46 -3.05
N SER A 30 7.83 2.55 -2.29
CA SER A 30 8.17 2.53 -0.87
C SER A 30 6.93 2.24 -0.02
N ILE A 31 6.94 1.15 0.74
CA ILE A 31 5.76 0.66 1.49
C ILE A 31 6.01 0.81 2.99
N HIS A 32 5.02 1.34 3.72
CA HIS A 32 5.03 1.34 5.18
C HIS A 32 4.92 -0.09 5.72
N THR A 33 6.00 -0.57 6.35
CA THR A 33 6.08 -1.87 7.04
C THR A 33 6.28 -1.68 8.55
N ASP A 34 6.26 -2.76 9.33
CA ASP A 34 6.51 -2.68 10.77
C ASP A 34 7.88 -2.06 11.12
N GLU A 35 8.85 -2.12 10.21
CA GLU A 35 10.22 -1.65 10.39
C GLU A 35 10.52 -0.29 9.73
N PHE A 36 9.65 0.19 8.84
CA PHE A 36 9.93 1.35 8.00
C PHE A 36 8.68 2.15 7.65
N ILE A 37 8.73 3.48 7.83
CA ILE A 37 7.68 4.42 7.42
C ILE A 37 8.23 5.32 6.30
N PRO A 38 7.65 5.29 5.08
CA PRO A 38 8.06 6.18 4.01
C PRO A 38 7.67 7.63 4.30
N GLU A 39 8.59 8.55 4.05
CA GLU A 39 8.32 9.98 4.12
C GLU A 39 7.79 10.52 2.80
N ILE A 40 6.77 11.39 2.87
CA ILE A 40 6.33 12.17 1.71
C ILE A 40 7.27 13.36 1.54
N ASN A 41 7.86 13.49 0.35
CA ASN A 41 8.76 14.59 0.03
C ASN A 41 8.38 15.26 -1.31
N LYS A 42 9.19 16.23 -1.76
CA LYS A 42 8.91 17.01 -2.99
C LYS A 42 8.90 16.17 -4.27
N GLU A 43 9.52 15.00 -4.25
CA GLU A 43 9.62 14.10 -5.40
C GLU A 43 8.49 13.06 -5.40
N THR A 44 7.79 12.87 -4.28
CA THR A 44 6.65 11.96 -4.18
C THR A 44 5.54 12.40 -5.13
N ALA A 45 5.27 11.58 -6.14
CA ALA A 45 4.23 11.84 -7.14
C ALA A 45 2.88 11.28 -6.72
N ILE A 46 2.87 10.12 -6.04
CA ILE A 46 1.64 9.44 -5.62
C ILE A 46 1.84 8.90 -4.20
N ALA A 47 0.83 9.11 -3.35
CA ALA A 47 0.71 8.47 -2.06
C ALA A 47 -0.54 7.59 -2.02
N ILE A 48 -0.39 6.34 -1.62
CA ILE A 48 -1.46 5.37 -1.39
C ILE A 48 -1.72 5.33 0.11
N ILE A 49 -3.00 5.35 0.51
CA ILE A 49 -3.43 5.17 1.89
C ILE A 49 -4.71 4.34 1.90
N GLY A 50 -4.72 3.30 2.74
CA GLY A 50 -5.93 2.55 3.06
C GLY A 50 -6.67 3.26 4.18
N VAL A 51 -7.98 3.49 4.04
CA VAL A 51 -8.81 4.06 5.11
C VAL A 51 -9.88 3.05 5.44
N HIS A 52 -9.84 2.48 6.64
CA HIS A 52 -10.79 1.46 7.09
C HIS A 52 -12.17 2.08 7.36
N GLU A 53 -12.85 2.47 6.29
CA GLU A 53 -14.17 3.06 6.29
C GLU A 53 -15.18 2.07 5.74
N ASP A 54 -16.23 1.82 6.51
CA ASP A 54 -17.31 0.90 6.14
C ASP A 54 -18.69 1.45 6.56
N ARG A 55 -18.79 2.72 6.95
CA ARG A 55 -20.07 3.36 7.22
C ARG A 55 -20.88 3.46 5.94
N ASP A 56 -22.18 3.26 6.06
CA ASP A 56 -23.14 3.27 4.95
C ASP A 56 -22.80 2.28 3.82
N SER A 57 -22.09 1.19 4.12
CA SER A 57 -21.78 0.08 3.22
C SER A 57 -23.00 -0.82 2.95
N VAL A 58 -24.10 -0.24 2.48
CA VAL A 58 -25.35 -0.96 2.21
C VAL A 58 -25.11 -2.06 1.18
N ASN A 59 -25.37 -3.31 1.57
CA ASN A 59 -25.11 -4.53 0.79
C ASN A 59 -23.62 -4.78 0.48
N ASN A 60 -22.71 -4.16 1.23
CA ASN A 60 -21.27 -4.29 1.02
C ASN A 60 -20.51 -4.22 2.36
N GLN A 61 -21.09 -4.76 3.43
CA GLN A 61 -20.49 -4.69 4.76
C GLN A 61 -19.14 -5.40 4.82
N GLY A 62 -18.19 -4.78 5.51
CA GLY A 62 -16.83 -5.24 5.70
C GLY A 62 -15.84 -4.82 4.62
N THR A 63 -16.21 -3.90 3.71
CA THR A 63 -15.30 -3.40 2.67
C THR A 63 -14.09 -2.66 3.23
N GLY A 64 -14.28 -1.98 4.36
CA GLY A 64 -13.23 -1.29 5.08
C GLY A 64 -12.44 -2.18 6.04
N ASN A 65 -12.64 -3.50 6.08
CA ASN A 65 -11.98 -4.34 7.09
C ASN A 65 -10.53 -4.73 6.76
N ASP A 66 -10.24 -4.98 5.48
CA ASP A 66 -8.93 -5.46 5.04
C ASP A 66 -8.66 -5.08 3.58
N PHE A 67 -7.53 -4.42 3.35
CA PHE A 67 -7.07 -4.05 2.01
C PHE A 67 -5.97 -4.97 1.47
N SER A 68 -5.62 -6.03 2.20
CA SER A 68 -4.52 -6.93 1.84
C SER A 68 -4.73 -7.58 0.48
N SER A 69 -5.96 -8.02 0.16
CA SER A 69 -6.26 -8.64 -1.14
C SER A 69 -6.11 -7.67 -2.30
N ILE A 70 -6.63 -6.44 -2.16
CA ILE A 70 -6.49 -5.41 -3.20
C ILE A 70 -5.02 -5.05 -3.41
N ARG A 71 -4.27 -4.89 -2.31
CA ARG A 71 -2.83 -4.64 -2.38
C ARG A 71 -2.07 -5.80 -3.00
N ALA A 72 -2.38 -7.04 -2.67
CA ALA A 72 -1.73 -8.21 -3.26
C ALA A 72 -1.86 -8.21 -4.79
N GLU A 73 -3.07 -7.93 -5.31
CA GLU A 73 -3.30 -7.81 -6.76
C GLU A 73 -2.61 -6.59 -7.37
N LEU A 74 -2.71 -5.43 -6.71
CA LEU A 74 -2.05 -4.20 -7.16
C LEU A 74 -0.52 -4.36 -7.23
N TYR A 75 0.06 -5.00 -6.21
CA TYR A 75 1.49 -5.21 -6.09
C TYR A 75 2.03 -6.24 -7.08
N ASP A 76 1.20 -7.16 -7.56
CA ASP A 76 1.54 -8.16 -8.59
C ASP A 76 1.53 -7.59 -10.01
N LEU A 77 1.01 -6.38 -10.23
CA LEU A 77 1.05 -5.76 -11.55
C LEU A 77 2.51 -5.54 -12.00
N TYR A 78 2.78 -5.77 -13.28
CA TYR A 78 4.06 -5.36 -13.87
C TYR A 78 4.22 -3.84 -13.79
N PHE A 79 5.41 -3.39 -13.37
CA PHE A 79 5.67 -1.96 -13.34
C PHE A 79 5.98 -1.45 -14.75
N GLY A 80 5.28 -0.38 -15.14
CA GLY A 80 5.50 0.28 -16.43
C GLY A 80 6.82 1.04 -16.49
N ASN A 81 7.12 1.63 -17.64
CA ASN A 81 8.36 2.37 -17.87
C ASN A 81 8.29 3.83 -17.35
N TRP A 82 7.71 4.03 -16.16
CA TRP A 82 7.46 5.35 -15.58
C TRP A 82 8.40 5.59 -14.39
N HIS A 83 8.95 6.81 -14.33
CA HIS A 83 9.86 7.22 -13.25
C HIS A 83 9.09 8.03 -12.21
N LEU A 84 8.17 7.36 -11.50
CA LEU A 84 7.36 7.99 -10.45
C LEU A 84 7.82 7.49 -9.08
N ASN A 85 8.09 8.42 -8.16
CA ASN A 85 8.25 8.08 -6.76
C ASN A 85 6.86 7.90 -6.14
N ILE A 86 6.53 6.68 -5.75
CA ILE A 86 5.25 6.29 -5.18
C ILE A 86 5.50 5.74 -3.78
N VAL A 87 4.66 6.16 -2.83
CA VAL A 87 4.69 5.67 -1.45
C VAL A 87 3.35 5.06 -1.09
N ASP A 88 3.35 3.92 -0.38
CA ASP A 88 2.17 3.41 0.34
C ASP A 88 2.37 3.68 1.82
N LEU A 89 1.53 4.57 2.36
CA LEU A 89 1.58 5.03 3.75
C LEU A 89 0.96 4.03 4.74
N GLY A 90 0.42 2.92 4.25
CA GLY A 90 -0.27 1.93 5.05
C GLY A 90 -1.74 2.28 5.25
N ASN A 91 -2.21 2.15 6.48
CA ASN A 91 -3.63 2.21 6.83
C ASN A 91 -3.92 3.28 7.89
N MET A 92 -5.12 3.84 7.83
CA MET A 92 -5.70 4.68 8.87
C MET A 92 -7.00 4.06 9.37
#